data_AF-A0A0J7N126-F1
#
_entry.id   AF-A0A0J7N126-F1
#
_cell.length_a   1.000
_cell.length_b   1.000
_cell.length_c   1.000
_cell.angle_alpha   90.00
_cell.angle_beta   90.00
_cell.angle_gamma   90.00
#
_symmetry.space_group_name_H-M   'P 1'
#
loop_
_entity.id
_entity.type
_entity.pdbx_description
1 polymer ?
#
loop_
_entity_poly.entity_id
_entity_poly.type
_entity_poly.pdbx_seq_one_letter_code
_entity_poly.pdbx_strand_id
1 'polypeptide(L)'
;MDISESSNYRDFVWAIELNRLSLGLIGLWPKTDKVVKRRLGSDIRAGFAFIMIGFISGIPLVHALMRVWGDMALMIDNLRITLPVLAVLLEFVIMRWKQTVIFVIVLPYFNLPIRHLTNLTDRNKPLPLQTYYLYDTDKSLQFELTFLSQAIATFLAILIHIAVNAFLGFLILHICGQLENFKHRVINLISCKDFNTALSSSIVTHLRLI
;
A
#
# COMPACT_ATOMS: atom_id res chain seq x y z
N MET A 1 5.77 37.67 -6.46
CA MET A 1 5.87 36.36 -5.79
C MET A 1 5.25 36.56 -4.43
N ASP A 2 3.98 36.20 -4.32
CA ASP A 2 3.15 36.53 -3.17
C ASP A 2 3.55 35.71 -1.94
N ILE A 3 3.42 36.32 -0.76
CA ILE A 3 3.81 35.73 0.52
C ILE A 3 3.08 34.39 0.77
N SER A 4 1.85 34.24 0.24
CA SER A 4 1.05 33.00 0.30
C SER A 4 1.64 31.86 -0.55
N GLU A 5 2.16 32.14 -1.75
CA GLU A 5 2.85 31.14 -2.58
C GLU A 5 4.15 30.68 -1.91
N SER A 6 4.87 31.60 -1.25
CA SER A 6 6.10 31.24 -0.52
C SER A 6 5.84 30.35 0.69
N SER A 7 4.70 30.54 1.38
CA SER A 7 4.28 29.70 2.51
C SER A 7 3.88 28.30 2.04
N ASN A 8 3.01 28.20 1.04
CA ASN A 8 2.56 26.92 0.49
C ASN A 8 3.72 26.08 -0.06
N TYR A 9 4.68 26.72 -0.73
CA TYR A 9 5.90 26.05 -1.20
C TYR A 9 6.72 25.50 -0.03
N ARG A 10 6.87 26.28 1.04
CA ARG A 10 7.65 25.88 2.22
C ARG A 10 6.99 24.75 3.00
N ASP A 11 5.65 24.77 3.09
CA ASP A 11 4.86 23.70 3.73
C ASP A 11 4.93 22.40 2.92
N PHE A 12 4.87 22.49 1.60
CA PHE A 12 5.07 21.36 0.69
C PHE A 12 6.46 20.75 0.82
N VAL A 13 7.51 21.58 0.83
CA VAL A 13 8.91 21.12 1.02
C VAL A 13 9.07 20.44 2.39
N TRP A 14 8.45 20.99 3.43
CA TRP A 14 8.49 20.40 4.77
C TRP A 14 7.81 19.03 4.81
N ALA A 15 6.63 18.88 4.21
CA ALA A 15 5.92 17.61 4.12
C ALA A 15 6.72 16.55 3.33
N ILE A 16 7.40 16.95 2.26
CA ILE A 16 8.30 16.07 1.52
C ILE A 16 9.46 15.60 2.39
N GLU A 17 10.08 16.50 3.16
CA GLU A 17 11.23 16.16 3.99
C GLU A 17 10.82 15.22 5.14
N LEU A 18 9.63 15.41 5.72
CA LEU A 18 9.06 14.50 6.71
C LEU A 18 8.80 13.10 6.13
N ASN A 19 8.22 13.03 4.92
CA ASN A 19 8.00 11.77 4.22
C ASN A 19 9.32 11.07 3.90
N ARG A 20 10.33 11.82 3.46
CA ARG A 20 11.68 11.32 3.21
C ARG A 20 12.31 10.72 4.46
N LEU A 21 12.25 11.45 5.57
CA LEU A 21 12.80 10.99 6.85
C LEU A 21 12.09 9.72 7.32
N SER A 22 10.76 9.70 7.25
CA SER A 22 9.92 8.55 7.64
C SER A 22 10.26 7.31 6.82
N LEU A 23 10.30 7.43 5.49
CA LEU A 23 10.71 6.34 4.60
C LEU A 23 12.17 5.92 4.85
N GLY A 24 13.04 6.85 5.22
CA GLY A 24 14.44 6.60 5.56
C GLY A 24 14.62 5.79 6.85
N LEU A 25 13.81 6.08 7.86
CA LEU A 25 13.76 5.35 9.14
C LEU A 25 13.17 3.95 8.99
N ILE A 26 12.19 3.78 8.10
CA ILE A 26 11.57 2.48 7.83
C ILE A 26 12.44 1.64 6.86
N GLY A 27 13.46 2.24 6.23
CA GLY A 27 14.33 1.54 5.27
C GLY A 27 13.72 1.36 3.88
N LEU A 28 12.64 2.09 3.60
CA LEU A 28 11.95 2.14 2.30
C LEU A 28 12.52 3.21 1.37
N TRP A 29 13.22 4.22 1.90
CA TRP A 29 13.74 5.34 1.11
C TRP A 29 14.77 4.89 0.05
N PRO A 30 14.67 5.38 -1.20
CA PRO A 30 15.65 5.09 -2.24
C PRO A 30 17.04 5.61 -1.87
N LYS A 31 18.05 4.75 -1.94
CA LYS A 31 19.45 5.16 -1.83
C LYS A 31 20.16 4.91 -3.15
N THR A 32 20.71 5.97 -3.72
CA THR A 32 21.26 5.96 -5.09
C THR A 32 22.71 5.49 -5.18
N ASP A 33 23.51 5.38 -4.11
CA ASP A 33 24.95 5.05 -4.24
C ASP A 33 25.60 4.26 -3.08
N LYS A 34 26.55 3.38 -3.45
CA LYS A 34 27.37 2.39 -2.70
C LYS A 34 26.63 1.07 -2.35
N VAL A 35 26.85 0.08 -3.23
CA VAL A 35 25.84 -0.90 -3.71
C VAL A 35 25.59 -2.13 -2.82
N VAL A 36 26.44 -2.45 -1.84
CA VAL A 36 26.25 -3.69 -1.03
C VAL A 36 26.05 -3.40 0.47
N LYS A 37 27.01 -2.72 1.12
CA LYS A 37 26.95 -2.47 2.59
C LYS A 37 25.75 -1.59 3.01
N ARG A 38 25.34 -0.62 2.17
CA ARG A 38 24.18 0.24 2.46
C ARG A 38 22.83 -0.40 2.14
N ARG A 39 22.79 -1.31 1.16
CA ARG A 39 21.58 -2.10 0.81
C ARG A 39 21.20 -3.02 1.96
N LEU A 40 22.17 -3.80 2.47
CA LEU A 40 21.98 -4.69 3.61
C LEU A 40 21.44 -3.94 4.86
N GLY A 41 22.00 -2.77 5.17
CA GLY A 41 21.52 -1.96 6.30
C GLY A 41 20.17 -1.28 6.10
N SER A 42 19.66 -1.18 4.86
CA SER A 42 18.28 -0.76 4.60
C SER A 42 17.32 -1.94 4.75
N ASP A 43 17.72 -3.11 4.27
CA ASP A 43 16.92 -4.34 4.33
C ASP A 43 16.74 -4.84 5.76
N ILE A 44 17.81 -4.81 6.58
CA ILE A 44 17.72 -5.12 8.02
C ILE A 44 16.77 -4.17 8.73
N ARG A 45 16.83 -2.86 8.43
CA ARG A 45 15.97 -1.85 9.04
C ARG A 45 14.50 -2.01 8.63
N ALA A 46 14.24 -2.33 7.36
CA ALA A 46 12.89 -2.63 6.89
C ALA A 46 12.35 -3.94 7.49
N GLY A 47 13.18 -4.96 7.63
CA GLY A 47 12.84 -6.20 8.33
C GLY A 47 12.52 -5.95 9.80
N PHE A 48 13.36 -5.17 10.50
CA PHE A 48 13.09 -4.77 11.88
C PHE A 48 11.80 -3.96 12.01
N ALA A 49 11.56 -2.99 11.13
CA ALA A 49 10.32 -2.21 11.13
C ALA A 49 9.10 -3.10 10.89
N PHE A 50 9.16 -4.04 9.94
CA PHE A 50 8.09 -5.00 9.69
C PHE A 50 7.80 -5.89 10.90
N ILE A 51 8.85 -6.42 11.51
CA ILE A 51 8.77 -7.25 12.72
C ILE A 51 8.14 -6.43 13.86
N MET A 52 8.60 -5.20 14.09
CA MET A 52 8.05 -4.33 15.12
C MET A 52 6.58 -3.99 14.87
N ILE A 53 6.21 -3.59 13.64
CA ILE A 53 4.81 -3.31 13.29
C ILE A 53 3.96 -4.56 13.47
N GLY A 54 4.44 -5.72 13.01
CA GLY A 54 3.77 -7.01 13.14
C GLY A 54 3.59 -7.48 14.58
N PHE A 55 4.58 -7.29 15.45
CA PHE A 55 4.47 -7.66 16.87
C PHE A 55 3.63 -6.65 17.66
N ILE A 56 3.83 -5.35 17.45
CA ILE A 56 3.06 -4.28 18.11
C ILE A 56 1.58 -4.40 17.75
N SER A 57 1.25 -4.76 16.52
CA SER A 57 -0.14 -4.93 16.10
C SER A 57 -0.69 -6.34 16.33
N GLY A 58 0.13 -7.37 16.14
CA GLY A 58 -0.27 -8.78 16.18
C GLY A 58 -0.43 -9.36 17.58
N ILE A 59 0.43 -8.99 18.54
CA ILE A 59 0.29 -9.48 19.93
C ILE A 59 -1.01 -8.97 20.57
N PRO A 60 -1.32 -7.65 20.54
CA PRO A 60 -2.57 -7.15 21.10
C PRO A 60 -3.78 -7.72 20.37
N LEU A 61 -3.66 -7.96 19.07
CA LEU A 61 -4.69 -8.59 18.25
C LEU A 61 -5.06 -9.99 18.74
N VAL A 62 -4.07 -10.88 18.84
CA VAL A 62 -4.31 -12.27 19.27
C VAL A 62 -4.74 -12.31 20.73
N HIS A 63 -4.12 -11.49 21.58
CA HIS A 63 -4.47 -11.41 23.00
C HIS A 63 -5.90 -10.88 23.21
N ALA A 64 -6.30 -9.83 22.49
CA ALA A 64 -7.64 -9.29 22.59
C ALA A 64 -8.69 -10.28 22.08
N LEU A 65 -8.42 -10.99 20.97
CA LEU A 65 -9.30 -12.02 20.43
C LEU A 65 -9.47 -13.20 21.41
N MET A 66 -8.39 -13.63 22.06
CA MET A 66 -8.42 -14.66 23.11
C MET A 66 -9.18 -14.19 24.35
N ARG A 67 -9.06 -12.91 24.73
CA ARG A 67 -9.71 -12.36 25.93
C ARG A 67 -11.22 -12.20 25.76
N VAL A 68 -11.68 -11.79 24.57
CA VAL A 68 -13.10 -11.55 24.27
C VAL A 68 -13.80 -12.79 23.70
N TRP A 69 -13.11 -13.93 23.72
CA TRP A 69 -13.64 -15.19 23.24
C TRP A 69 -14.95 -15.53 23.97
N GLY A 70 -16.04 -15.66 23.20
CA GLY A 70 -17.38 -15.95 23.73
C GLY A 70 -18.35 -14.77 23.71
N ASP A 71 -17.87 -13.52 23.61
CA ASP A 71 -18.71 -12.35 23.35
C ASP A 71 -18.63 -11.96 21.87
N MET A 72 -19.66 -12.34 21.11
CA MET A 72 -19.73 -12.10 19.67
C MET A 72 -19.62 -10.60 19.31
N ALA A 73 -20.12 -9.70 20.16
CA ALA A 73 -20.09 -8.27 19.88
C ALA A 73 -18.66 -7.73 19.98
N LEU A 74 -17.93 -8.14 21.03
CA LEU A 74 -16.54 -7.75 21.23
C LEU A 74 -15.60 -8.43 20.21
N MET A 75 -15.88 -9.67 19.81
CA MET A 75 -15.13 -10.35 18.75
C MET A 75 -15.24 -9.61 17.41
N ILE A 76 -16.43 -9.13 17.08
CA ILE A 76 -16.67 -8.36 15.85
C ILE A 76 -15.93 -7.02 15.86
N ASP A 77 -15.94 -6.30 16.99
CA ASP A 77 -15.17 -5.04 17.12
C ASP A 77 -13.68 -5.25 16.93
N ASN A 78 -13.13 -6.33 17.50
CA ASN A 78 -11.72 -6.68 17.32
C ASN A 78 -11.41 -6.98 15.86
N LEU A 79 -12.24 -7.81 15.19
CA LEU A 79 -12.05 -8.18 13.78
C LEU A 79 -12.03 -6.94 12.85
N ARG A 80 -12.86 -5.95 13.12
CA ARG A 80 -12.95 -4.71 12.32
C ARG A 80 -11.71 -3.85 12.42
N ILE A 81 -11.06 -3.81 13.58
CA ILE A 81 -9.76 -3.13 13.76
C ILE A 81 -8.64 -3.95 13.11
N THR A 82 -8.77 -5.28 13.16
CA THR A 82 -7.79 -6.23 12.62
C THR A 82 -7.65 -6.15 11.10
N LEU A 83 -8.77 -6.11 10.39
CA LEU A 83 -8.80 -6.20 8.93
C LEU A 83 -7.97 -5.09 8.23
N PRO A 84 -8.13 -3.80 8.58
CA PRO A 84 -7.28 -2.72 8.06
C PRO A 84 -5.81 -2.90 8.43
N VAL A 85 -5.51 -3.34 9.66
CA VAL A 85 -4.12 -3.55 10.12
C VAL A 85 -3.43 -4.63 9.31
N LEU A 86 -4.11 -5.76 9.05
CA LEU A 86 -3.59 -6.83 8.19
C LEU A 86 -3.39 -6.35 6.74
N ALA A 87 -4.30 -5.51 6.23
CA ALA A 87 -4.16 -4.93 4.89
C ALA A 87 -2.92 -4.03 4.78
N VAL A 88 -2.66 -3.17 5.78
CA VAL A 88 -1.45 -2.32 5.82
C VAL A 88 -0.18 -3.17 5.86
N LEU A 89 -0.17 -4.27 6.62
CA LEU A 89 0.96 -5.21 6.64
C LEU A 89 1.18 -5.86 5.27
N LEU A 90 0.11 -6.24 4.58
CA LEU A 90 0.18 -6.82 3.24
C LEU A 90 0.69 -5.80 2.21
N GLU A 91 0.19 -4.56 2.24
CA GLU A 91 0.64 -3.47 1.38
C GLU A 91 2.12 -3.15 1.58
N PHE A 92 2.60 -3.20 2.83
CA PHE A 92 4.02 -3.04 3.13
C PHE A 92 4.88 -4.13 2.45
N VAL A 93 4.45 -5.39 2.50
CA VAL A 93 5.14 -6.51 1.83
C VAL A 93 5.14 -6.32 0.31
N ILE A 94 3.99 -5.95 -0.27
CA ILE A 94 3.86 -5.68 -1.71
C ILE A 94 4.79 -4.53 -2.14
N MET A 95 4.84 -3.43 -1.37
CA MET A 95 5.71 -2.29 -1.63
C MET A 95 7.19 -2.69 -1.59
N ARG A 96 7.61 -3.53 -0.64
CA ARG A 96 8.98 -4.07 -0.57
C ARG A 96 9.29 -4.97 -1.76
N TRP A 97 8.35 -5.81 -2.18
CA TRP A 97 8.53 -6.69 -3.34
C TRP A 97 8.68 -5.90 -4.64
N LYS A 98 7.90 -4.82 -4.81
CA LYS A 98 7.89 -3.98 -6.01
C LYS A 98 8.80 -2.74 -5.94
N GLN A 99 9.72 -2.70 -4.97
CA GLN A 99 10.47 -1.50 -4.63
C GLN A 99 11.24 -0.89 -5.82
N THR A 100 11.83 -1.72 -6.70
CA THR A 100 12.55 -1.24 -7.90
C THR A 100 11.62 -0.50 -8.88
N VAL A 101 10.39 -1.00 -9.09
CA VAL A 101 9.43 -0.37 -10.02
C VAL A 101 8.92 0.95 -9.44
N ILE A 102 8.63 0.96 -8.14
CA ILE A 102 8.21 2.18 -7.42
C ILE A 102 9.30 3.25 -7.50
N PHE A 103 10.58 2.87 -7.41
CA PHE A 103 11.68 3.83 -7.57
C PHE A 103 11.74 4.47 -8.95
N VAL A 104 11.56 3.69 -10.01
CA VAL A 104 11.56 4.21 -11.39
C VAL A 104 10.42 5.19 -11.61
N ILE A 105 9.27 4.97 -10.96
CA ILE A 105 8.11 5.85 -11.07
C ILE A 105 8.25 7.10 -10.20
N VAL A 106 8.71 6.98 -8.96
CA VAL A 106 8.68 8.06 -7.96
C VAL A 106 9.86 9.02 -8.08
N LEU A 107 11.08 8.54 -8.36
CA LEU A 107 12.29 9.38 -8.46
C LEU A 107 12.20 10.52 -9.51
N PRO A 108 11.62 10.30 -10.71
CA PRO A 108 11.42 11.35 -11.71
C PRO A 108 10.55 12.51 -11.23
N TYR A 109 9.49 12.24 -10.44
CA TYR A 109 8.62 13.30 -9.88
C TYR A 109 9.38 14.24 -8.93
N PHE A 110 10.48 13.78 -8.33
CA PHE A 110 11.31 14.56 -7.40
C PHE A 110 12.52 15.21 -8.07
N ASN A 111 12.63 15.19 -9.40
CA ASN A 111 13.79 15.68 -10.16
C ASN A 111 15.13 15.06 -9.71
N LEU A 112 15.11 13.86 -9.13
CA LEU A 112 16.33 13.18 -8.70
C LEU A 112 16.88 12.35 -9.87
N PRO A 113 18.17 12.47 -10.21
CA PRO A 113 18.75 11.76 -11.34
C PRO A 113 18.70 10.25 -11.10
N ILE A 114 18.14 9.50 -12.07
CA ILE A 114 18.06 8.03 -12.10
C ILE A 114 19.45 7.44 -12.40
N ARG A 115 20.50 7.86 -11.70
CA ARG A 115 21.89 7.53 -12.07
C ARG A 115 22.38 6.18 -11.52
N HIS A 116 21.48 5.23 -11.30
CA HIS A 116 21.87 3.93 -10.77
C HIS A 116 20.95 2.77 -11.17
N LEU A 117 20.92 2.41 -12.46
CA LEU A 117 20.68 1.01 -12.84
C LEU A 117 21.44 0.66 -14.13
N THR A 118 22.62 0.05 -13.90
CA THR A 118 23.48 -0.68 -14.84
C THR A 118 24.33 0.14 -15.82
N ASN A 119 25.61 0.23 -15.44
CA ASN A 119 26.78 0.56 -16.25
C ASN A 119 27.03 -0.47 -17.38
N LEU A 120 25.99 -0.86 -18.15
CA LEU A 120 26.06 -1.99 -19.10
C LEU A 120 25.32 -1.76 -20.43
N THR A 121 25.05 -0.53 -20.85
CA THR A 121 24.85 -0.28 -22.30
C THR A 121 25.18 1.17 -22.62
N ASP A 122 26.27 1.37 -23.35
CA ASP A 122 26.76 2.65 -23.86
C ASP A 122 25.82 3.15 -24.97
N ARG A 123 24.64 3.66 -24.59
CA ARG A 123 23.66 4.25 -25.52
C ARG A 123 23.68 5.76 -25.42
N ASN A 124 23.79 6.43 -26.57
CA ASN A 124 23.84 7.90 -26.67
C ASN A 124 22.57 8.61 -26.16
N LYS A 125 21.42 7.91 -26.08
CA LYS A 125 20.15 8.45 -25.56
C LYS A 125 19.47 7.43 -24.61
N PRO A 126 19.39 7.70 -23.30
CA PRO A 126 18.73 6.80 -22.35
C PRO A 126 17.20 6.91 -22.43
N LEU A 127 16.51 5.77 -22.52
CA LEU A 127 15.05 5.66 -22.39
C LEU A 127 14.65 5.52 -20.90
N PRO A 128 13.45 6.00 -20.48
CA PRO A 128 12.95 5.92 -19.10
C PRO A 128 12.92 4.50 -18.51
N LEU A 129 12.58 3.51 -19.32
CA LEU A 129 12.64 2.08 -18.96
C LEU A 129 13.63 1.37 -19.88
N GLN A 130 14.65 0.75 -19.30
CA GLN A 130 15.67 0.02 -20.04
C GLN A 130 15.19 -1.42 -20.30
N THR A 131 14.45 -1.60 -21.39
CA THR A 131 13.94 -2.90 -21.86
C THR A 131 14.53 -3.26 -23.23
N TYR A 132 14.65 -4.55 -23.52
CA TYR A 132 15.13 -5.02 -24.83
C TYR A 132 14.05 -4.83 -25.90
N TYR A 133 14.31 -4.00 -26.91
CA TYR A 133 13.42 -3.76 -28.03
C TYR A 133 13.90 -4.52 -29.27
N LEU A 134 12.97 -5.15 -30.00
CA LEU A 134 13.27 -5.90 -31.24
C LEU A 134 13.68 -5.01 -32.44
N TYR A 135 13.66 -3.69 -32.26
CA TYR A 135 13.96 -2.70 -33.29
C TYR A 135 14.98 -1.67 -32.78
N ASP A 136 15.72 -1.06 -33.72
CA ASP A 136 16.79 -0.12 -33.41
C ASP A 136 16.25 1.24 -32.92
N THR A 137 16.24 1.38 -31.60
CA THR A 137 15.76 2.55 -30.86
C THR A 137 16.69 3.76 -30.95
N ASP A 138 17.85 3.67 -31.59
CA ASP A 138 18.81 4.78 -31.70
C ASP A 138 18.43 5.81 -32.79
N LYS A 139 17.46 5.48 -33.67
CA LYS A 139 16.88 6.42 -34.64
C LYS A 139 15.96 7.44 -33.95
N SER A 140 16.13 8.74 -34.27
CA SER A 140 15.39 9.84 -33.59
C SER A 140 13.87 9.65 -33.53
N LEU A 141 13.24 9.24 -34.64
CA LEU A 141 11.79 9.03 -34.71
C LEU A 141 11.33 7.82 -33.87
N GLN A 142 12.08 6.72 -33.89
CA GLN A 142 11.73 5.51 -33.13
C GLN A 142 11.96 5.70 -31.63
N PHE A 143 12.99 6.47 -31.25
CA PHE A 143 13.21 6.91 -29.89
C PHE A 143 12.02 7.71 -29.33
N GLU A 144 11.55 8.72 -30.06
CA GLU A 144 10.43 9.57 -29.63
C GLU A 144 9.13 8.79 -29.47
N LEU A 145 8.82 7.89 -30.41
CA LEU A 145 7.65 7.01 -30.32
C LEU A 145 7.76 6.04 -29.13
N THR A 146 8.94 5.47 -28.90
CA THR A 146 9.18 4.57 -27.76
C THR A 146 9.02 5.32 -26.45
N PHE A 147 9.58 6.52 -26.34
CA PHE A 147 9.45 7.39 -25.18
C PHE A 147 7.98 7.72 -24.87
N LEU A 148 7.22 8.12 -25.89
CA LEU A 148 5.79 8.41 -25.73
C LEU A 148 5.01 7.17 -25.30
N SER A 149 5.28 6.02 -25.90
CA SER A 149 4.63 4.76 -25.54
C SER A 149 4.93 4.34 -24.10
N GLN A 150 6.17 4.50 -23.64
CA GLN A 150 6.58 4.24 -22.26
C GLN A 150 5.90 5.20 -21.28
N ALA A 151 5.76 6.48 -21.63
CA ALA A 151 5.08 7.46 -20.80
C ALA A 151 3.59 7.12 -20.62
N ILE A 152 2.89 6.79 -21.71
CA ILE A 152 1.47 6.37 -21.67
C ILE A 152 1.30 5.08 -20.87
N ALA A 153 2.15 4.08 -21.11
CA ALA A 153 2.09 2.81 -20.39
C ALA A 153 2.32 2.99 -18.88
N THR A 154 3.28 3.85 -18.50
CA THR A 154 3.57 4.15 -17.10
C THR A 154 2.42 4.89 -16.44
N PHE A 155 1.83 5.88 -17.12
CA PHE A 155 0.67 6.62 -16.62
C PHE A 155 -0.53 5.68 -16.39
N LEU A 156 -0.83 4.82 -17.35
CA LEU A 156 -1.91 3.85 -17.22
C LEU A 156 -1.65 2.85 -16.07
N ALA A 157 -0.42 2.39 -15.91
CA ALA A 157 -0.03 1.51 -14.81
C ALA A 157 -0.21 2.17 -13.43
N ILE A 158 0.12 3.46 -13.30
CA ILE A 158 -0.10 4.23 -12.07
C ILE A 158 -1.61 4.34 -11.77
N LEU A 159 -2.43 4.67 -12.76
CA LEU A 159 -3.88 4.76 -12.59
C LEU A 159 -4.49 3.43 -12.13
N ILE A 160 -4.10 2.33 -12.78
CA ILE A 160 -4.54 0.97 -12.38
C ILE A 160 -4.12 0.68 -10.94
N HIS A 161 -2.88 1.00 -10.56
CA HIS A 161 -2.41 0.76 -9.21
C HIS A 161 -3.20 1.55 -8.15
N ILE A 162 -3.44 2.84 -8.40
CA ILE A 162 -4.25 3.68 -7.51
C ILE A 162 -5.68 3.14 -7.41
N ALA A 163 -6.29 2.77 -8.53
CA ALA A 163 -7.65 2.22 -8.56
C ALA A 163 -7.76 0.92 -7.77
N VAL A 164 -6.78 0.01 -7.91
CA VAL A 164 -6.73 -1.26 -7.16
C VAL A 164 -6.61 -1.01 -5.66
N ASN A 165 -5.71 -0.11 -5.23
CA ASN A 165 -5.55 0.21 -3.81
C ASN A 165 -6.81 0.87 -3.23
N ALA A 166 -7.41 1.80 -3.97
CA ALA A 166 -8.67 2.45 -3.56
C ALA A 166 -9.81 1.42 -3.45
N PHE A 167 -9.94 0.53 -4.43
CA PHE A 167 -10.93 -0.55 -4.40
C PHE A 167 -10.73 -1.48 -3.20
N LEU A 168 -9.50 -1.88 -2.91
CA LEU A 168 -9.17 -2.70 -1.74
C LEU A 168 -9.57 -1.99 -0.43
N GLY A 169 -9.23 -0.71 -0.30
CA GLY A 169 -9.62 0.12 0.84
C GLY A 169 -11.14 0.19 1.02
N PHE A 170 -11.88 0.44 -0.06
CA PHE A 170 -13.34 0.45 -0.04
C PHE A 170 -13.93 -0.91 0.33
N LEU A 171 -13.37 -2.00 -0.20
CA LEU A 171 -13.81 -3.36 0.13
C LEU A 171 -13.63 -3.66 1.62
N ILE A 172 -12.49 -3.31 2.20
CA ILE A 172 -12.21 -3.49 3.63
C ILE A 172 -13.20 -2.66 4.47
N LEU A 173 -13.40 -1.39 4.13
CA LEU A 173 -14.36 -0.53 4.83
C LEU A 173 -15.79 -1.08 4.72
N HIS A 174 -16.17 -1.59 3.55
CA HIS A 174 -17.47 -2.21 3.35
C HIS A 174 -17.64 -3.48 4.19
N ILE A 175 -16.64 -4.37 4.22
CA ILE A 175 -16.64 -5.58 5.07
C ILE A 175 -16.74 -5.19 6.54
N CYS A 176 -15.96 -4.21 7.00
CA CYS A 176 -16.07 -3.68 8.34
C CYS A 176 -17.49 -3.17 8.59
N GLY A 177 -18.08 -2.39 7.68
CA GLY A 177 -19.47 -1.93 7.76
C GLY A 177 -20.48 -3.07 7.90
N GLN A 178 -20.38 -4.11 7.07
CA GLN A 178 -21.23 -5.30 7.15
C GLN A 178 -21.10 -6.03 8.49
N LEU A 179 -19.88 -6.09 9.04
CA LEU A 179 -19.64 -6.63 10.38
C LEU A 179 -20.37 -5.81 11.48
N GLU A 180 -20.53 -4.47 11.38
CA GLU A 180 -21.32 -3.71 12.38
C GLU A 180 -22.77 -4.10 12.33
N ASN A 181 -23.30 -4.18 11.11
CA ASN A 181 -24.71 -4.47 10.90
C ASN A 181 -25.02 -5.87 11.45
N PHE A 182 -24.10 -6.81 11.22
CA PHE A 182 -24.16 -8.13 11.81
C PHE A 182 -24.11 -8.09 13.34
N LYS A 183 -23.18 -7.33 13.94
CA LYS A 183 -23.10 -7.14 15.39
C LYS A 183 -24.40 -6.61 15.99
N HIS A 184 -24.96 -5.55 15.41
CA HIS A 184 -26.24 -4.97 15.85
C HIS A 184 -27.38 -5.99 15.79
N ARG A 185 -27.45 -6.77 14.71
CA ARG A 185 -28.45 -7.83 14.56
C ARG A 185 -28.29 -8.91 15.62
N VAL A 186 -27.07 -9.37 15.89
CA VAL A 186 -26.77 -10.37 16.92
C VAL A 186 -27.18 -9.87 18.31
N ILE A 187 -26.80 -8.65 18.68
CA ILE A 187 -27.18 -8.05 19.98
C ILE A 187 -28.70 -7.95 20.12
N ASN A 188 -29.39 -7.48 19.08
CA ASN A 188 -30.85 -7.39 19.09
C ASN A 188 -31.52 -8.76 19.20
N LEU A 189 -30.93 -9.78 18.57
CA LEU A 189 -31.39 -11.17 18.66
C LEU A 189 -31.28 -11.69 20.10
N ILE A 190 -30.12 -11.51 20.74
CA ILE A 190 -29.84 -11.95 22.12
C ILE A 190 -30.77 -11.26 23.12
N SER A 191 -31.13 -10.00 22.87
CA SER A 191 -32.08 -9.25 23.70
C SER A 191 -33.55 -9.70 23.52
N CYS A 192 -33.84 -10.48 22.48
CA CYS A 192 -35.18 -10.97 22.20
C CYS A 192 -35.50 -12.19 23.09
N LYS A 193 -36.65 -12.15 23.75
CA LYS A 193 -37.10 -13.17 24.72
C LYS A 193 -37.22 -14.58 24.11
N ASP A 194 -37.36 -14.68 22.78
CA ASP A 194 -37.45 -15.91 21.99
C ASP A 194 -36.26 -16.05 21.01
N PHE A 195 -35.03 -16.09 21.55
CA PHE A 195 -33.78 -16.22 20.78
C PHE A 195 -33.82 -17.33 19.72
N ASN A 196 -34.37 -18.49 20.06
CA ASN A 196 -34.47 -19.64 19.14
C ASN A 196 -35.39 -19.37 17.93
N THR A 197 -36.49 -18.65 18.12
CA THR A 197 -37.44 -18.34 17.04
C THR A 197 -36.86 -17.29 16.08
N ALA A 198 -36.17 -16.28 16.62
CA ALA A 198 -35.53 -15.24 15.84
C ALA A 198 -34.27 -15.73 15.08
N LEU A 199 -33.50 -16.64 15.69
CA LEU A 199 -32.33 -17.27 15.06
C LEU A 199 -32.73 -18.20 13.91
N SER A 200 -33.75 -19.03 14.12
CA SER A 200 -34.28 -19.91 13.07
C SER A 200 -34.79 -19.11 11.86
N SER A 201 -35.56 -18.05 12.09
CA SER A 201 -36.05 -17.12 11.06
C SER A 201 -34.91 -16.46 10.27
N SER A 202 -33.85 -16.03 10.95
CA SER A 202 -32.70 -15.38 10.30
C SER A 202 -31.86 -16.36 9.47
N ILE A 203 -31.65 -17.58 9.96
CA ILE A 203 -30.93 -18.64 9.22
C ILE A 203 -31.68 -19.03 7.95
N VAL A 204 -33.00 -19.23 8.03
CA VAL A 204 -33.85 -19.55 6.86
C VAL A 204 -33.84 -18.43 5.82
N THR A 205 -33.80 -17.18 6.27
CA THR A 205 -33.76 -16.02 5.37
C THR A 205 -32.40 -15.87 4.70
N HIS A 206 -31.30 -16.09 5.44
CA HIS A 206 -29.95 -16.07 4.88
C HIS A 206 -29.69 -17.22 3.89
N LEU A 207 -30.23 -18.42 4.13
CA LEU A 207 -30.16 -19.58 3.23
C LEU A 207 -31.00 -19.41 1.96
N ARG A 208 -31.99 -18.51 1.95
CA ARG A 208 -32.80 -18.18 0.76
C ARG A 208 -32.19 -17.09 -0.13
N LEU A 209 -31.25 -16.31 0.41
CA LEU A 209 -30.61 -15.19 -0.29
C LEU A 209 -29.27 -15.58 -0.93
N ILE A 210 -28.79 -16.79 -0.67
CA ILE A 210 -27.68 -17.46 -1.37
C ILE A 210 -28.28 -18.41 -2.41
#